data_AF-A0A2A2TDQ6-F1
#
_entry.id   AF-A0A2A2TDQ6-F1
#
_cell.length_a   1.000
_cell.length_b   1.000
_cell.length_c   1.000
_cell.angle_alpha   90.00
_cell.angle_beta   90.00
_cell.angle_gamma   90.00
#
_symmetry.space_group_name_H-M   'P 1'
#
loop_
_entity.id
_entity.type
_entity.pdbx_description
1 polymer ?
#
loop_
_entity_poly.entity_id
_entity_poly.type
_entity_poly.pdbx_seq_one_letter_code
_entity_poly.pdbx_strand_id
1 'polypeptide(L)'
;MHRYPYKIYQLLLGSVFILVSNITFAQSANAEEPTLEVDVTSSCTIEKVDKGELAVTNNNTLFSSKIPDGKSGIVSLDCKGSATVSISKPVQQNIVSGTTDFASEGELSATANNVELKLAISNPGNPSQKIIGSEENIKSIDVEVNMEAKKNSGSISPGKYEFKVTLTVAPD
;
A
#
# COMPACT_ATOMS: atom_id res chain seq x y z
N MET A 1 -94.36 22.44 62.51
CA MET A 1 -94.48 23.51 61.48
C MET A 1 -93.11 24.18 61.42
N HIS A 2 -92.34 24.29 60.34
CA HIS A 2 -92.61 24.27 58.90
C HIS A 2 -91.43 23.64 58.14
N ARG A 3 -91.74 22.96 57.04
CA ARG A 3 -90.80 22.73 55.91
C ARG A 3 -90.50 24.05 55.22
N TYR A 4 -89.37 24.18 54.51
CA TYR A 4 -89.24 24.55 53.08
C TYR A 4 -87.72 24.69 52.71
N PRO A 5 -87.32 24.57 51.43
CA PRO A 5 -86.35 23.58 50.94
C PRO A 5 -85.31 24.23 49.98
N TYR A 6 -84.71 23.40 49.11
CA TYR A 6 -83.88 23.71 47.91
C TYR A 6 -82.40 24.02 48.18
N LYS A 7 -81.49 23.07 47.88
CA LYS A 7 -80.93 22.67 46.55
C LYS A 7 -80.29 23.83 45.80
N ILE A 8 -78.97 23.76 45.61
CA ILE A 8 -78.21 23.95 44.35
C ILE A 8 -76.73 23.65 44.72
N TYR A 9 -76.21 22.47 44.39
CA TYR A 9 -75.63 22.03 43.11
C TYR A 9 -74.18 22.51 42.89
N GLN A 10 -73.39 21.55 42.40
CA GLN A 10 -72.15 21.71 41.63
C GLN A 10 -70.90 22.00 42.46
N LEU A 11 -70.01 21.02 42.63
CA LEU A 11 -69.03 20.45 41.68
C LEU A 11 -67.66 20.97 42.11
N LEU A 12 -66.72 20.04 42.29
CA LEU A 12 -65.31 20.07 41.86
C LEU A 12 -64.52 19.15 42.80
N LEU A 13 -64.23 17.91 42.38
CA LEU A 13 -62.98 17.53 41.72
C LEU A 13 -61.74 17.96 42.52
N GLY A 14 -61.19 17.00 43.27
CA GLY A 14 -59.90 17.09 43.93
C GLY A 14 -59.27 15.71 44.04
N SER A 15 -58.60 15.28 42.97
CA SER A 15 -57.78 14.08 42.91
C SER A 15 -56.66 14.10 43.96
N VAL A 16 -56.50 12.99 44.69
CA VAL A 16 -55.22 12.63 45.33
C VAL A 16 -54.95 11.17 44.98
N PHE A 17 -54.33 10.96 43.81
CA PHE A 17 -53.70 9.67 43.52
C PHE A 17 -52.26 9.74 44.05
N ILE A 18 -52.01 8.94 45.07
CA ILE A 18 -50.73 8.80 45.75
C ILE A 18 -49.74 8.10 44.82
N LEU A 19 -48.61 8.75 44.58
CA LEU A 19 -47.39 8.18 44.01
C LEU A 19 -46.93 6.98 44.83
N VAL A 20 -46.86 5.80 44.21
CA VAL A 20 -46.02 4.70 44.71
C VAL A 20 -44.90 4.50 43.70
N SER A 21 -43.75 5.03 44.08
CA SER A 21 -42.48 4.98 43.39
C SER A 21 -42.00 3.54 43.26
N ASN A 22 -42.13 2.94 42.08
CA ASN A 22 -41.27 1.82 41.70
C ASN A 22 -40.07 2.40 40.98
N ILE A 23 -39.00 2.65 41.73
CA ILE A 23 -37.66 2.80 41.17
C ILE A 23 -37.21 1.40 40.76
N THR A 24 -37.48 1.04 39.51
CA THR A 24 -36.83 -0.10 38.88
C THR A 24 -35.34 0.23 38.78
N PHE A 25 -34.51 -0.50 39.50
CA PHE A 25 -33.07 -0.49 39.27
C PHE A 25 -32.86 -0.88 37.81
N ALA A 26 -32.39 0.05 36.98
CA ALA A 26 -31.82 -0.31 35.70
C ALA A 26 -30.65 -1.25 36.02
N GLN A 27 -30.79 -2.54 35.68
CA GLN A 27 -29.62 -3.38 35.52
C GLN A 27 -28.79 -2.69 34.44
N SER A 28 -27.68 -2.07 34.84
CA SER A 28 -26.67 -1.67 33.88
C SER A 28 -26.17 -2.94 33.22
N ALA A 29 -26.63 -3.20 32.00
CA ALA A 29 -25.94 -4.12 31.12
C ALA A 29 -24.63 -3.43 30.75
N ASN A 30 -23.51 -3.89 31.32
CA ASN A 30 -22.22 -3.62 30.73
C ASN A 30 -22.22 -4.39 29.41
N ALA A 31 -22.49 -3.69 28.31
CA ALA A 31 -22.06 -4.16 27.02
C ALA A 31 -20.53 -4.09 27.08
N GLU A 32 -19.89 -5.24 27.33
CA GLU A 32 -18.47 -5.40 27.07
C GLU A 32 -18.32 -5.15 25.57
N GLU A 33 -17.83 -3.96 25.20
CA GLU A 33 -17.53 -3.66 23.81
C GLU A 33 -16.59 -4.77 23.34
N PRO A 34 -16.88 -5.43 22.20
CA PRO A 34 -15.95 -6.41 21.67
C PRO A 34 -14.63 -5.69 21.46
N THR A 35 -13.65 -6.05 22.27
CA THR A 35 -12.26 -5.69 22.03
C THR A 35 -11.87 -6.48 20.80
N LEU A 36 -12.00 -5.84 19.64
CA LEU A 36 -11.45 -6.34 18.39
C LEU A 36 -9.93 -6.21 18.51
N GLU A 37 -9.30 -7.16 19.21
CA GLU A 37 -7.88 -7.43 19.02
C GLU A 37 -7.72 -7.96 17.60
N VAL A 38 -7.61 -7.05 16.64
CA VAL A 38 -7.22 -7.38 15.27
C VAL A 38 -5.71 -7.43 15.26
N ASP A 39 -5.16 -8.63 15.43
CA ASP A 39 -3.75 -8.85 15.11
C ASP A 39 -3.57 -8.70 13.60
N VAL A 40 -2.83 -7.67 13.20
CA VAL A 40 -2.40 -7.50 11.81
C VAL A 40 -1.28 -8.50 11.55
N THR A 41 -1.64 -9.63 10.95
CA THR A 41 -0.72 -10.76 10.70
C THR A 41 0.22 -10.53 9.53
N SER A 42 -0.09 -9.56 8.65
CA SER A 42 0.74 -9.18 7.50
C SER A 42 0.89 -7.67 7.37
N SER A 43 2.12 -7.21 7.16
CA SER A 43 2.41 -5.83 6.80
C SER A 43 3.65 -5.78 5.93
N CYS A 44 3.74 -4.81 5.02
CA CYS A 44 5.00 -4.56 4.34
C CYS A 44 5.13 -3.08 3.99
N THR A 45 6.31 -2.54 4.23
CA THR A 45 6.64 -1.13 4.00
C THR A 45 7.90 -1.00 3.15
N ILE A 46 7.93 0.07 2.35
CA ILE A 46 9.15 0.51 1.66
C ILE A 46 9.85 1.50 2.57
N GLU A 47 11.04 1.15 3.06
CA GLU A 47 11.79 2.00 3.99
C GLU A 47 12.68 3.01 3.27
N LYS A 48 13.30 2.57 2.18
CA LYS A 48 14.30 3.36 1.46
C LYS A 48 14.31 3.02 -0.03
N VAL A 49 14.61 4.03 -0.85
CA VAL A 49 14.82 3.89 -2.29
C VAL A 49 16.11 4.61 -2.67
N ASP A 50 17.12 3.86 -3.07
CA ASP A 50 18.35 4.38 -3.66
C ASP A 50 18.28 4.27 -5.19
N LYS A 51 18.52 5.38 -5.89
CA LYS A 51 18.51 5.42 -7.35
C LYS A 51 19.71 4.68 -7.94
N GLY A 52 19.46 4.00 -9.05
CA GLY A 52 20.50 3.42 -9.89
C GLY A 52 21.09 4.43 -10.89
N GLU A 53 22.16 4.02 -11.56
CA GLU A 53 22.85 4.74 -12.62
C GLU A 53 22.97 3.83 -13.85
N LEU A 54 22.70 4.38 -15.02
CA LEU A 54 22.81 3.66 -16.29
C LEU A 54 24.16 3.95 -16.93
N ALA A 55 24.86 2.90 -17.35
CA ALA A 55 26.03 3.03 -18.21
C ALA A 55 25.74 2.52 -19.62
N VAL A 56 26.42 3.12 -20.60
CA VAL A 56 26.34 2.74 -22.01
C VAL A 56 27.35 1.63 -22.27
N THR A 57 26.90 0.52 -22.83
CA THR A 57 27.77 -0.55 -23.32
C THR A 57 28.11 -0.36 -24.80
N ASN A 58 29.16 -1.05 -25.26
CA ASN A 58 29.61 -1.05 -26.66
C ASN A 58 28.55 -1.57 -27.67
N ASN A 59 27.45 -2.16 -27.19
CA ASN A 59 26.38 -2.73 -28.01
C ASN A 59 25.13 -1.83 -28.07
N ASN A 60 25.27 -0.52 -27.85
CA ASN A 60 24.13 0.42 -27.83
C ASN A 60 23.03 -0.02 -26.83
N THR A 61 23.47 -0.42 -25.64
CA THR A 61 22.56 -0.79 -24.55
C THR A 61 22.92 0.06 -23.32
N LEU A 62 21.93 0.77 -22.77
CA LEU A 62 22.00 1.37 -21.44
C LEU A 62 21.63 0.30 -20.42
N PHE A 63 22.43 0.13 -19.39
CA PHE A 63 22.18 -0.91 -18.40
C PHE A 63 22.56 -0.45 -17.01
N SER A 64 21.70 -0.72 -16.03
CA SER A 64 21.92 -0.28 -14.65
C SER A 64 22.59 -1.37 -13.80
N SER A 65 23.12 -2.46 -14.38
CA SER A 65 23.73 -3.55 -13.61
C SER A 65 25.01 -4.07 -14.26
N LYS A 66 25.90 -4.69 -13.46
CA LYS A 66 27.07 -5.50 -13.87
C LYS A 66 27.91 -4.98 -15.05
N ILE A 67 28.04 -3.66 -15.19
CA ILE A 67 28.98 -3.02 -16.11
C ILE A 67 29.73 -1.91 -15.38
N PRO A 68 30.97 -1.57 -15.81
CA PRO A 68 31.65 -0.39 -15.32
C PRO A 68 30.73 0.83 -15.44
N ASP A 69 30.69 1.64 -14.38
CA ASP A 69 29.89 2.88 -14.26
C ASP A 69 28.36 2.70 -14.25
N GLY A 70 27.85 1.46 -14.25
CA GLY A 70 26.44 1.15 -14.02
C GLY A 70 26.18 0.79 -12.55
N LYS A 71 25.07 1.27 -11.98
CA LYS A 71 24.67 0.99 -10.60
C LYS A 71 23.20 0.59 -10.51
N SER A 72 22.91 -0.50 -9.82
CA SER A 72 21.55 -0.96 -9.61
C SER A 72 20.78 -0.02 -8.67
N GLY A 73 19.47 0.10 -8.89
CA GLY A 73 18.60 0.71 -7.89
C GLY A 73 18.43 -0.25 -6.72
N ILE A 74 18.27 0.29 -5.51
CA ILE A 74 17.99 -0.52 -4.31
C ILE A 74 16.67 -0.04 -3.71
N VAL A 75 15.78 -0.98 -3.41
CA VAL A 75 14.55 -0.72 -2.65
C VAL A 75 14.58 -1.57 -1.39
N SER A 76 14.64 -0.93 -0.22
CA SER A 76 14.67 -1.62 1.06
C SER A 76 13.25 -1.86 1.56
N LEU A 77 12.93 -3.12 1.86
CA LEU A 77 11.61 -3.58 2.26
C LEU A 77 11.65 -4.13 3.69
N ASP A 78 10.64 -3.79 4.49
CA ASP A 78 10.34 -4.47 5.76
C ASP A 78 8.98 -5.15 5.63
N CYS A 79 8.96 -6.47 5.46
CA CYS A 79 7.73 -7.25 5.36
C CYS A 79 7.60 -8.23 6.53
N LYS A 80 6.47 -8.14 7.26
CA LYS A 80 5.97 -9.14 8.18
C LYS A 80 4.88 -9.96 7.50
N GLY A 81 4.99 -11.28 7.52
CA GLY A 81 4.05 -12.15 6.80
C GLY A 81 4.21 -12.10 5.28
N SER A 82 3.23 -12.60 4.53
CA SER A 82 3.32 -12.66 3.07
C SER A 82 2.95 -11.36 2.37
N ALA A 83 3.60 -11.10 1.23
CA ALA A 83 3.29 -9.97 0.38
C ALA A 83 3.48 -10.36 -1.10
N THR A 84 2.77 -9.66 -1.98
CA THR A 84 2.97 -9.72 -3.42
C THR A 84 3.83 -8.55 -3.88
N VAL A 85 4.97 -8.83 -4.51
CA VAL A 85 5.87 -7.84 -5.10
C VAL A 85 5.71 -7.85 -6.61
N SER A 86 5.57 -6.67 -7.22
CA SER A 86 5.45 -6.52 -8.66
C SER A 86 6.29 -5.38 -9.22
N ILE A 87 6.71 -5.50 -10.47
CA ILE A 87 7.58 -4.54 -11.17
C ILE A 87 6.94 -4.06 -12.48
N SER A 88 6.92 -2.74 -12.68
CA SER A 88 6.41 -2.13 -13.90
C SER A 88 7.40 -2.24 -15.05
N LYS A 89 6.91 -2.13 -16.28
CA LYS A 89 7.76 -1.85 -17.44
C LYS A 89 8.48 -0.51 -17.21
N PRO A 90 9.77 -0.36 -17.57
CA PRO A 90 10.43 0.93 -17.52
C PRO A 90 9.78 1.95 -18.46
N VAL A 91 9.82 3.22 -18.06
CA VAL A 91 9.34 4.34 -18.88
C VAL A 91 10.40 5.42 -18.94
N GLN A 92 10.83 5.79 -20.15
CA GLN A 92 11.71 6.94 -20.36
C GLN A 92 11.00 8.23 -19.96
N GLN A 93 11.65 9.03 -19.13
CA GLN A 93 11.18 10.33 -18.68
C GLN A 93 11.87 11.43 -19.48
N ASN A 94 11.19 12.57 -19.65
CA ASN A 94 11.78 13.81 -20.15
C ASN A 94 12.58 13.65 -21.47
N ILE A 95 11.96 13.08 -22.52
CA ILE A 95 12.61 12.89 -23.82
C ILE A 95 13.04 14.25 -24.39
N VAL A 96 14.34 14.47 -24.50
CA VAL A 96 14.92 15.72 -25.01
C VAL A 96 15.15 15.59 -26.51
N SER A 97 14.86 16.66 -27.26
CA SER A 97 15.12 16.71 -28.70
C SER A 97 16.58 16.37 -29.01
N GLY A 98 16.81 15.49 -29.99
CA GLY A 98 18.14 15.01 -30.37
C GLY A 98 18.65 13.79 -29.58
N THR A 99 17.94 13.36 -28.55
CA THR A 99 18.23 12.11 -27.81
C THR A 99 17.46 10.93 -28.39
N THR A 100 17.91 9.71 -28.07
CA THR A 100 17.23 8.48 -28.48
C THR A 100 15.92 8.29 -27.73
N ASP A 101 14.86 7.99 -28.48
CA ASP A 101 13.58 7.55 -27.92
C ASP A 101 13.52 6.02 -27.89
N PHE A 102 13.28 5.45 -26.71
CA PHE A 102 13.11 4.02 -26.45
C PHE A 102 11.62 3.62 -26.35
N ALA A 103 10.81 4.04 -27.32
CA ALA A 103 9.37 3.80 -27.33
C ALA A 103 8.94 2.39 -27.78
N SER A 104 9.82 1.60 -28.42
CA SER A 104 9.39 0.35 -29.04
C SER A 104 9.28 -0.80 -28.03
N GLU A 105 8.41 -1.77 -28.31
CA GLU A 105 8.37 -3.00 -27.52
C GLU A 105 9.71 -3.74 -27.58
N GLY A 106 10.13 -4.30 -26.45
CA GLY A 106 11.40 -5.01 -26.32
C GLY A 106 12.64 -4.11 -26.20
N GLU A 107 12.51 -2.78 -26.29
CA GLU A 107 13.63 -1.86 -26.06
C GLU A 107 13.88 -1.58 -24.58
N LEU A 108 12.90 -1.83 -23.71
CA LEU A 108 12.98 -1.55 -22.28
C LEU A 108 12.64 -2.81 -21.50
N SER A 109 13.50 -3.15 -20.53
CA SER A 109 13.23 -4.21 -19.56
C SER A 109 13.71 -3.83 -18.17
N ALA A 110 13.10 -4.41 -17.14
CA ALA A 110 13.59 -4.32 -15.77
C ALA A 110 13.47 -5.66 -15.05
N THR A 111 14.30 -5.84 -14.03
CA THR A 111 14.26 -6.98 -13.11
C THR A 111 14.34 -6.49 -11.68
N ALA A 112 13.72 -7.21 -10.75
CA ALA A 112 13.93 -7.03 -9.32
C ALA A 112 14.25 -8.38 -8.69
N ASN A 113 15.38 -8.45 -7.98
CA ASN A 113 15.90 -9.69 -7.43
C ASN A 113 16.32 -9.53 -5.97
N ASN A 114 16.06 -10.56 -5.17
CA ASN A 114 16.63 -10.71 -3.83
C ASN A 114 16.73 -12.20 -3.48
N VAL A 115 17.91 -12.64 -3.04
CA VAL A 115 18.18 -14.07 -2.76
C VAL A 115 17.46 -14.54 -1.49
N GLU A 116 17.40 -13.70 -0.46
CA GLU A 116 16.81 -14.04 0.85
C GLU A 116 15.30 -14.26 0.73
N LEU A 117 14.62 -13.40 -0.02
CA LEU A 117 13.19 -13.49 -0.34
C LEU A 117 12.87 -14.51 -1.45
N LYS A 118 13.91 -15.09 -2.09
CA LYS A 118 13.78 -15.87 -3.33
C LYS A 118 12.99 -15.11 -4.42
N LEU A 119 13.11 -13.79 -4.43
CA LEU A 119 12.42 -12.89 -5.36
C LEU A 119 13.21 -12.83 -6.67
N ALA A 120 12.52 -13.11 -7.78
CA ALA A 120 13.06 -12.95 -9.13
C ALA A 120 11.92 -12.59 -10.09
N ILE A 121 11.67 -11.29 -10.27
CA ILE A 121 10.63 -10.77 -11.16
C ILE A 121 11.23 -9.94 -12.30
N SER A 122 10.55 -9.92 -13.44
CA SER A 122 10.98 -9.21 -14.64
C SER A 122 9.81 -8.63 -15.43
N ASN A 123 10.04 -7.49 -16.08
CA ASN A 123 9.08 -6.90 -16.99
C ASN A 123 9.80 -6.36 -18.25
N PRO A 124 9.52 -6.92 -19.45
CA PRO A 124 8.57 -8.01 -19.73
C PRO A 124 9.05 -9.36 -19.18
N GLY A 125 8.10 -10.29 -18.95
CA GLY A 125 8.41 -11.63 -18.42
C GLY A 125 7.44 -12.03 -17.31
N ASN A 126 7.96 -12.23 -16.09
CA ASN A 126 7.17 -12.53 -14.91
C ASN A 126 7.12 -11.30 -13.97
N PRO A 127 6.13 -10.40 -14.11
CA PRO A 127 6.17 -9.09 -13.48
C PRO A 127 5.77 -9.10 -12.01
N SER A 128 5.39 -10.24 -11.43
CA SER A 128 4.90 -10.33 -10.06
C SER A 128 5.24 -11.66 -9.42
N GLN A 129 5.52 -11.64 -8.13
CA GLN A 129 5.78 -12.82 -7.32
C GLN A 129 5.33 -12.60 -5.87
N LYS A 130 4.72 -13.63 -5.29
CA LYS A 130 4.44 -13.70 -3.85
C LYS A 130 5.73 -14.05 -3.09
N ILE A 131 6.05 -13.26 -2.10
CA ILE A 131 7.12 -13.49 -1.12
C ILE A 131 6.52 -13.84 0.24
N ILE A 132 7.27 -14.62 1.01
CA ILE A 132 6.90 -14.95 2.38
C ILE A 132 7.92 -14.23 3.27
N GLY A 133 7.48 -13.18 3.96
CA GLY A 133 8.25 -12.58 5.04
C GLY A 133 8.35 -13.54 6.21
N SER A 134 9.47 -13.49 6.93
CA SER A 134 9.65 -14.16 8.22
C SER A 134 8.77 -13.53 9.29
N GLU A 135 8.28 -14.35 10.22
CA GLU A 135 7.63 -13.89 11.46
C GLU A 135 8.65 -13.32 12.46
N GLU A 136 9.91 -13.70 12.33
CA GLU A 136 11.01 -13.18 13.14
C GLU A 136 11.57 -11.89 12.51
N ASN A 137 11.50 -10.76 13.23
CA ASN A 137 11.96 -9.41 12.86
C ASN A 137 13.07 -9.43 11.78
N ILE A 138 12.67 -9.35 10.52
CA ILE A 138 13.65 -9.29 9.43
C ILE A 138 14.22 -7.88 9.46
N LYS A 139 15.54 -7.80 9.47
CA LYS A 139 16.23 -6.56 9.13
C LYS A 139 15.78 -6.16 7.73
N SER A 140 15.57 -4.86 7.51
CA SER A 140 15.36 -4.27 6.19
C SER A 140 16.08 -5.03 5.07
N ILE A 141 15.31 -5.54 4.10
CA ILE A 141 15.82 -6.38 3.01
C ILE A 141 15.96 -5.53 1.76
N ASP A 142 17.17 -5.51 1.19
CA ASP A 142 17.45 -4.77 -0.03
C ASP A 142 17.08 -5.57 -1.28
N VAL A 143 16.13 -5.07 -2.06
CA VAL A 143 15.79 -5.58 -3.39
C VAL A 143 16.58 -4.83 -4.45
N GLU A 144 17.37 -5.56 -5.23
CA GLU A 144 18.14 -5.00 -6.33
C GLU A 144 17.25 -4.86 -7.58
N VAL A 145 17.08 -3.63 -8.06
CA VAL A 145 16.30 -3.28 -9.24
C VAL A 145 17.25 -2.90 -10.38
N ASN A 146 17.20 -3.69 -11.45
CA ASN A 146 17.99 -3.48 -12.66
C ASN A 146 17.09 -3.07 -13.82
N MET A 147 17.62 -2.25 -14.72
CA MET A 147 16.93 -1.77 -15.91
C MET A 147 17.87 -1.81 -17.12
N GLU A 148 17.31 -2.20 -18.27
CA GLU A 148 17.96 -2.20 -19.57
C GLU A 148 17.16 -1.35 -20.56
N ALA A 149 17.87 -0.49 -21.30
CA ALA A 149 17.37 0.16 -22.49
C ALA A 149 18.25 -0.23 -23.69
N LYS A 150 17.70 -1.00 -24.61
CA LYS A 150 18.40 -1.49 -25.80
C LYS A 150 17.76 -0.94 -27.06
N LYS A 151 18.57 -0.40 -27.97
CA LYS A 151 18.10 -0.04 -29.30
C LYS A 151 18.36 -1.20 -30.26
N ASN A 152 17.30 -1.73 -30.88
CA ASN A 152 17.40 -2.87 -31.80
C ASN A 152 18.02 -2.49 -33.16
N SER A 153 18.01 -1.20 -33.50
CA SER A 153 18.64 -0.65 -34.70
C SER A 153 19.12 0.79 -34.47
N GLY A 154 20.28 1.13 -35.03
CA GLY A 154 20.89 2.45 -34.85
C GLY A 154 21.73 2.59 -33.57
N SER A 155 22.36 3.76 -33.42
CA SER A 155 23.15 4.12 -32.25
C SER A 155 22.30 4.86 -31.21
N ILE A 156 22.67 4.73 -29.93
CA ILE A 156 22.14 5.62 -28.89
C ILE A 156 22.84 6.97 -29.05
N SER A 157 22.05 8.04 -29.24
CA SER A 157 22.56 9.40 -29.35
C SER A 157 23.17 9.84 -28.01
N PRO A 158 24.24 10.64 -27.99
CA PRO A 158 24.73 11.24 -26.76
C PRO A 158 23.67 12.12 -26.11
N GLY A 159 23.52 12.04 -24.79
CA GLY A 159 22.52 12.82 -24.07
C GLY A 159 22.32 12.35 -22.63
N LYS A 160 21.50 13.09 -21.89
CA LYS A 160 21.02 12.66 -20.58
C LYS A 160 19.73 11.86 -20.77
N TYR A 161 19.66 10.71 -20.12
CA TYR A 161 18.50 9.83 -20.14
C TYR A 161 18.01 9.64 -18.71
N GLU A 162 16.70 9.70 -18.52
CA GLU A 162 16.04 9.41 -17.25
C GLU A 162 14.99 8.33 -17.50
N PHE A 163 14.90 7.36 -16.61
CA PHE A 163 13.91 6.30 -16.68
C PHE A 163 13.28 6.10 -15.32
N LYS A 164 12.01 5.67 -15.32
CA LYS A 164 11.26 5.31 -14.14
C LYS A 164 10.86 3.84 -14.21
N VAL A 165 11.16 3.11 -13.14
CA VAL A 165 10.68 1.76 -12.86
C VAL A 165 9.95 1.82 -11.52
N THR A 166 8.76 1.23 -11.44
CA THR A 166 7.97 1.20 -10.21
C THR A 166 8.00 -0.22 -9.66
N LEU A 167 8.41 -0.36 -8.39
CA LEU A 167 8.23 -1.57 -7.60
C LEU A 167 7.02 -1.36 -6.68
N THR A 168 6.06 -2.26 -6.73
CA THR A 168 4.85 -2.22 -5.89
C THR A 168 4.86 -3.43 -4.97
N VAL A 169 4.62 -3.20 -3.68
CA VAL A 169 4.50 -4.27 -2.68
C VAL A 169 3.14 -4.17 -2.01
N ALA A 170 2.38 -5.27 -2.03
CA ALA A 170 1.06 -5.37 -1.43
C ALA A 170 1.06 -6.49 -0.38
N PRO A 171 0.78 -6.21 0.90
CA PRO A 171 0.55 -7.25 1.90
C PRO A 171 -0.64 -8.14 1.48
N ASP A 172 -0.53 -9.44 1.75
CA ASP A 172 -1.60 -10.41 1.49
C ASP A 172 -2.59 -10.52 2.65
#